data_AF-A0A7S4PGQ2-F1
#
_entry.id   AF-A0A7S4PGQ2-F1
#
_cell.length_a   1.000
_cell.length_b   1.000
_cell.length_c   1.000
_cell.angle_alpha   90.00
_cell.angle_beta   90.00
_cell.angle_gamma   90.00
#
_symmetry.space_group_name_H-M   'P 1'
#
loop_
_entity.id
_entity.type
_entity.pdbx_description
1 polymer ?
#
loop_
_entity_poly.entity_id
_entity_poly.type
_entity_poly.pdbx_seq_one_letter_code
_entity_poly.pdbx_strand_id
1 'polypeptide(L)'
;EDLSYLLYEKNYNSLSEWSLVDVGEYILLEMNDLSFVEKLDLVQTFYVYNIDGPSLPLLSHSVLTEMAVPLHNQEKILAAVQKLITNDGFDQKEEMKRDEERERERIKQEKVEREKEKERERERERERDREKLM
;
A
#
# COMPACT_ATOMS: atom_id res chain seq x y z
N GLU A 1 16.99 -8.53 -20.91
CA GLU A 1 16.10 -7.40 -20.61
C GLU A 1 15.30 -7.79 -19.38
N ASP A 2 15.29 -6.90 -18.41
CA ASP A 2 14.73 -7.13 -17.07
C ASP A 2 13.20 -7.01 -17.17
N LEU A 3 12.49 -8.14 -17.12
CA LEU A 3 11.04 -8.21 -17.32
C LEU A 3 10.25 -7.58 -16.14
N SER A 4 10.95 -7.15 -15.09
CA SER A 4 10.40 -6.41 -13.95
C SER A 4 9.66 -5.12 -14.37
N TYR A 5 10.04 -4.50 -15.49
CA TYR A 5 9.35 -3.31 -16.02
C TYR A 5 7.88 -3.55 -16.41
N LEU A 6 7.50 -4.78 -16.81
CA LEU A 6 6.11 -5.10 -17.16
C LEU A 6 5.17 -5.05 -15.96
N LEU A 7 5.67 -5.35 -14.75
CA LEU A 7 4.90 -5.18 -13.52
C LEU A 7 4.80 -3.71 -13.10
N TYR A 8 5.72 -2.85 -13.54
CA TYR A 8 5.73 -1.42 -13.23
C TYR A 8 4.86 -0.58 -14.17
N GLU A 9 4.66 -1.00 -15.43
CA GLU A 9 3.78 -0.28 -16.37
C GLU A 9 2.29 -0.48 -16.10
N LYS A 10 1.91 -1.65 -15.58
CA LYS A 10 0.58 -1.86 -15.02
C LYS A 10 0.59 -1.26 -13.61
N ASN A 11 -0.11 -0.15 -13.40
CA ASN A 11 -0.32 0.49 -12.09
C ASN A 11 -1.07 -0.46 -11.13
N TYR A 12 -0.40 -1.50 -10.64
CA TYR A 12 -0.93 -2.38 -9.63
C TYR A 12 -0.77 -1.70 -8.27
N ASN A 13 -1.74 -0.86 -7.92
CA ASN A 13 -1.71 -0.14 -6.65
C ASN A 13 -2.11 -1.03 -5.46
N SER A 14 -2.71 -2.20 -5.71
CA SER A 14 -3.17 -3.11 -4.65
C SER A 14 -3.35 -4.55 -5.16
N LEU A 15 -2.98 -5.53 -4.32
CA LEU A 15 -3.38 -6.94 -4.46
C LEU A 15 -4.87 -7.12 -4.76
N SER A 16 -5.74 -6.22 -4.30
CA SER A 16 -7.19 -6.32 -4.52
C SER A 16 -7.60 -6.23 -5.99
N GLU A 17 -6.74 -5.68 -6.86
CA GLU A 17 -7.00 -5.49 -8.29
C GLU A 17 -6.36 -6.57 -9.17
N TRP A 18 -5.55 -7.45 -8.59
CA TRP A 18 -4.80 -8.45 -9.35
C TRP A 18 -5.70 -9.60 -9.79
N SER A 19 -5.72 -9.84 -11.09
CA SER A 19 -6.32 -11.00 -11.72
C SER A 19 -5.44 -12.25 -11.61
N LEU A 20 -5.99 -13.40 -12.01
CA LEU A 20 -5.24 -14.66 -12.12
C LEU A 20 -4.00 -14.53 -13.02
N VAL A 21 -4.09 -13.72 -14.07
CA VAL A 21 -2.98 -13.48 -15.01
C VAL A 21 -1.85 -12.75 -14.31
N ASP A 22 -2.19 -11.77 -13.49
CA ASP A 22 -1.24 -10.89 -12.82
C ASP A 22 -0.48 -11.65 -11.73
N VAL A 23 -1.18 -12.53 -11.00
CA VAL A 23 -0.55 -13.50 -10.08
C VAL A 23 0.41 -14.44 -10.84
N GLY A 24 0.00 -14.91 -12.03
CA GLY A 24 0.84 -15.75 -12.87
C GLY A 24 2.11 -15.04 -13.35
N GLU A 25 1.98 -13.80 -13.82
CA GLU A 25 3.10 -12.94 -14.21
C GLU A 25 4.06 -12.75 -13.02
N TYR A 26 3.54 -12.45 -11.83
CA TYR A 26 4.35 -12.32 -10.62
C TYR A 26 5.16 -13.58 -10.30
N ILE A 27 4.54 -14.76 -10.34
CA ILE A 27 5.22 -16.04 -10.10
C ILE A 27 6.39 -16.22 -11.08
N LEU A 28 6.16 -15.94 -12.36
CA LEU A 28 7.19 -16.10 -13.39
C LEU A 28 8.38 -15.17 -13.18
N LEU A 29 8.13 -13.95 -12.69
CA LEU A 29 9.13 -12.89 -12.57
C LEU A 29 9.89 -12.90 -11.24
N GLU A 30 9.19 -13.05 -10.12
CA GLU A 30 9.77 -12.83 -8.79
C GLU A 30 10.25 -14.11 -8.11
N MET A 31 9.70 -15.28 -8.46
CA MET A 31 10.03 -16.54 -7.79
C MET A 31 11.31 -17.21 -8.32
N ASN A 32 12.43 -16.50 -8.31
CA ASN A 32 13.70 -16.96 -8.91
C ASN A 32 14.33 -18.20 -8.24
N ASP A 33 13.84 -18.57 -7.05
CA ASP A 33 14.24 -19.79 -6.34
C ASP A 33 13.59 -21.07 -6.91
N LEU A 34 12.64 -20.92 -7.83
CA LEU A 34 12.00 -22.01 -8.57
C LEU A 34 12.59 -22.09 -9.99
N SER A 35 12.78 -23.31 -10.49
CA SER A 35 13.09 -23.53 -11.90
C SER A 35 11.92 -23.08 -12.79
N PHE A 36 12.20 -22.82 -14.06
CA PHE A 36 11.16 -22.40 -15.00
C PHE A 36 9.98 -23.39 -15.10
N VAL A 37 10.27 -24.70 -15.04
CA VAL A 37 9.23 -25.73 -15.06
C VAL A 37 8.38 -25.67 -13.80
N GLU A 38 9.00 -25.56 -12.62
CA GLU A 38 8.28 -25.42 -11.34
C GLU A 38 7.42 -24.15 -11.29
N LYS A 39 7.90 -23.04 -11.88
CA LYS A 39 7.12 -21.81 -12.02
C LYS A 39 5.87 -22.04 -12.88
N LEU A 40 6.00 -22.70 -14.04
CA LEU A 40 4.87 -23.00 -14.91
C LEU A 40 3.85 -23.91 -14.23
N ASP A 41 4.31 -24.96 -13.56
CA ASP A 41 3.44 -25.88 -12.81
C ASP A 41 2.69 -25.14 -11.70
N LEU A 42 3.38 -24.22 -11.00
CA LEU A 42 2.76 -23.39 -9.96
C LEU A 42 1.72 -22.43 -10.53
N VAL A 43 2.01 -21.74 -11.64
CA VAL A 43 1.06 -20.86 -12.35
C VAL A 43 -0.18 -21.64 -12.77
N GLN A 44 0.00 -22.82 -13.36
CA GLN A 44 -1.12 -23.67 -13.75
C GLN A 44 -1.94 -24.10 -12.53
N THR A 45 -1.27 -24.47 -11.43
CA THR A 45 -1.96 -24.85 -10.19
C THR A 45 -2.77 -23.67 -9.65
N PHE A 46 -2.20 -22.48 -9.55
CA PHE A 46 -2.89 -21.30 -9.05
C PHE A 46 -4.07 -20.92 -9.95
N TYR A 47 -3.93 -21.07 -11.27
CA TYR A 47 -5.02 -20.86 -12.21
C TYR A 47 -6.18 -21.85 -12.00
N VAL A 48 -5.89 -23.16 -11.85
CA VAL A 48 -6.91 -24.20 -11.62
C VAL A 48 -7.69 -23.96 -10.34
N TYR A 49 -7.03 -23.46 -9.30
CA TYR A 49 -7.63 -23.18 -8.00
C TYR A 49 -8.19 -21.75 -7.88
N ASN A 50 -8.18 -20.96 -8.96
CA ASN A 50 -8.63 -19.56 -8.99
C ASN A 50 -7.96 -18.69 -7.91
N ILE A 51 -6.65 -18.80 -7.75
CA ILE A 51 -5.90 -17.96 -6.81
C ILE A 51 -5.60 -16.61 -7.48
N ASP A 52 -6.40 -15.61 -7.12
CA ASP A 52 -6.22 -14.20 -7.50
C ASP A 52 -5.48 -13.42 -6.39
N GLY A 53 -5.21 -12.13 -6.63
CA GLY A 53 -4.51 -11.30 -5.64
C GLY A 53 -5.17 -11.25 -4.26
N PRO A 54 -6.49 -11.03 -4.15
CA PRO A 54 -7.21 -11.13 -2.87
C PRO A 54 -7.04 -12.46 -2.15
N SER A 55 -6.81 -13.55 -2.88
CA SER A 55 -6.61 -14.90 -2.32
C SER A 55 -5.19 -15.15 -1.83
N LEU A 56 -4.18 -14.41 -2.32
CA LEU A 56 -2.77 -14.61 -1.94
C LEU A 56 -2.52 -14.53 -0.42
N PRO A 57 -3.07 -13.55 0.33
CA PRO A 57 -2.89 -13.49 1.78
C PRO A 57 -3.51 -14.66 2.55
N LEU A 58 -4.40 -15.42 1.93
CA LEU A 58 -5.06 -16.58 2.55
C LEU A 58 -4.27 -17.89 2.37
N LEU A 59 -3.19 -17.86 1.58
CA LEU A 59 -2.35 -19.02 1.37
C LEU A 59 -1.64 -19.42 2.67
N SER A 60 -1.66 -20.73 2.94
CA SER A 60 -0.99 -21.34 4.07
C SER A 60 -0.44 -22.71 3.66
N HIS A 61 0.39 -23.31 4.51
CA HIS A 61 0.92 -24.64 4.26
C HIS A 61 -0.18 -25.69 4.03
N SER A 62 -1.31 -25.61 4.74
CA SER A 62 -2.41 -26.55 4.53
C SER A 62 -3.06 -26.37 3.16
N VAL A 63 -3.32 -25.12 2.76
CA VAL A 63 -3.91 -24.79 1.45
C VAL A 63 -2.98 -25.25 0.32
N LEU A 64 -1.69 -24.95 0.42
CA LEU A 64 -0.71 -25.38 -0.59
C LEU A 64 -0.59 -26.91 -0.67
N THR A 65 -0.74 -27.60 0.47
CA THR A 65 -0.76 -29.07 0.49
C THR A 65 -2.00 -29.64 -0.19
N GLU A 66 -3.17 -29.02 0.00
CA GLU A 66 -4.42 -29.39 -0.70
C GLU A 66 -4.35 -29.12 -2.20
N MET A 67 -3.55 -28.14 -2.62
CA MET A 67 -3.23 -27.83 -4.01
C MET A 67 -2.14 -28.75 -4.61
N ALA A 68 -1.68 -29.75 -3.85
CA ALA A 68 -0.60 -30.66 -4.23
C ALA A 68 0.75 -29.95 -4.53
N VAL A 69 0.98 -28.78 -3.93
CA VAL A 69 2.25 -28.05 -4.07
C VAL A 69 3.34 -28.77 -3.27
N PRO A 70 4.51 -29.06 -3.87
CA PRO A 70 5.59 -29.76 -3.19
C PRO A 70 6.08 -29.03 -1.93
N LEU A 71 6.28 -29.78 -0.84
CA LEU A 71 6.65 -29.24 0.48
C LEU A 71 7.87 -28.30 0.44
N HIS A 72 8.90 -28.67 -0.34
CA HIS A 72 10.13 -27.89 -0.48
C HIS A 72 9.94 -26.54 -1.20
N ASN A 73 8.82 -26.36 -1.91
CA ASN A 73 8.47 -25.12 -2.59
C ASN A 73 7.48 -24.26 -1.78
N GLN A 74 6.77 -24.84 -0.81
CA GLN A 74 5.78 -24.11 -0.01
C GLN A 74 6.38 -22.94 0.77
N GLU A 75 7.53 -23.13 1.41
CA GLU A 75 8.21 -22.05 2.16
C GLU A 75 8.61 -20.89 1.24
N LYS A 76 9.12 -21.21 0.04
CA LYS A 76 9.51 -20.20 -0.96
C LYS A 76 8.30 -19.41 -1.46
N ILE A 77 7.18 -20.10 -1.72
CA ILE A 77 5.91 -19.49 -2.14
C ILE A 77 5.39 -18.54 -1.07
N LEU A 78 5.28 -19.01 0.17
CA LEU A 78 4.78 -18.18 1.27
C LEU A 78 5.70 -17.00 1.55
N ALA A 79 7.02 -17.16 1.45
CA ALA A 79 7.97 -16.06 1.59
C ALA A 79 7.82 -15.02 0.47
N ALA A 80 7.63 -15.44 -0.78
CA ALA A 80 7.39 -14.55 -1.91
C ALA A 80 6.08 -13.77 -1.74
N VAL A 81 4.99 -14.46 -1.39
CA VAL A 81 3.69 -13.85 -1.11
C VAL A 81 3.77 -12.88 0.06
N GLN A 82 4.47 -13.23 1.14
CA GLN A 82 4.67 -12.34 2.28
C GLN A 82 5.46 -11.09 1.87
N LYS A 83 6.50 -11.25 1.06
CA LYS A 83 7.28 -10.13 0.51
C LYS A 83 6.39 -9.22 -0.33
N LEU A 84 5.54 -9.79 -1.18
CA LEU A 84 4.57 -9.05 -1.97
C LEU A 84 3.60 -8.27 -1.08
N ILE A 85 2.98 -8.90 -0.08
CA ILE A 85 2.08 -8.22 0.88
C ILE A 85 2.81 -7.11 1.64
N THR A 86 4.06 -7.34 2.07
CA THR A 86 4.83 -6.31 2.79
C THR A 86 5.31 -5.17 1.90
N ASN A 87 5.51 -5.43 0.60
CA ASN A 87 5.86 -4.41 -0.39
C ASN A 87 4.62 -3.65 -0.89
N ASP A 88 3.45 -4.29 -0.99
CA ASP A 88 2.12 -3.67 -1.12
C ASP A 88 1.72 -2.89 0.15
N GLY A 89 2.43 -3.09 1.25
CA GLY A 89 2.39 -2.25 2.45
C GLY A 89 2.94 -0.82 2.26
N PHE A 90 3.08 -0.35 1.02
CA PHE A 90 3.42 1.04 0.70
C PHE A 90 2.20 1.97 0.59
N ASP A 91 0.97 1.52 0.84
CA ASP A 91 -0.17 2.46 0.90
C ASP A 91 -0.48 2.99 2.31
N GLN A 92 -0.06 2.28 3.39
CA GLN A 92 -0.24 2.80 4.76
C GLN A 92 0.68 4.00 5.07
N LYS A 93 1.87 4.07 4.46
CA LYS A 93 2.77 5.22 4.65
C LYS A 93 2.35 6.43 3.84
N GLU A 94 1.73 6.24 2.67
CA GLU A 94 1.26 7.35 1.85
C GLU A 94 -0.08 7.92 2.36
N GLU A 95 -0.96 7.07 2.89
CA GLU A 95 -2.17 7.49 3.60
C GLU A 95 -1.81 8.22 4.92
N MET A 96 -0.91 7.68 5.75
CA MET A 96 -0.41 8.38 6.94
C MET A 96 0.24 9.73 6.62
N LYS A 97 1.02 9.83 5.53
CA LYS A 97 1.64 11.10 5.11
C LYS A 97 0.60 12.12 4.67
N ARG A 98 -0.45 11.70 3.94
CA ARG A 98 -1.56 12.57 3.54
C ARG A 98 -2.39 13.04 4.73
N ASP A 99 -2.50 12.23 5.77
CA ASP A 99 -3.21 12.59 7.01
C ASP A 99 -2.37 13.51 7.91
N GLU A 100 -1.06 13.24 8.06
CA GLU A 100 -0.13 14.16 8.73
C GLU A 100 -0.07 15.52 8.04
N GLU A 101 -0.11 15.56 6.71
CA GLU A 101 -0.08 16.82 5.94
C GLU A 101 -1.39 17.61 6.14
N ARG A 102 -2.55 16.95 6.09
CA ARG A 102 -3.85 17.58 6.39
C ARG A 102 -3.94 18.12 7.81
N GLU A 103 -3.36 17.42 8.78
CA GLU A 103 -3.34 17.89 10.17
C GLU A 103 -2.39 19.10 10.37
N ARG A 104 -1.22 19.09 9.72
CA ARG A 104 -0.31 20.24 9.72
C ARG A 104 -0.94 21.48 9.08
N GLU A 105 -1.71 21.32 8.02
CA GLU A 105 -2.45 22.44 7.41
C GLU A 105 -3.54 23.00 8.33
N ARG A 106 -4.31 22.14 9.01
CA ARG A 106 -5.31 22.58 10.00
C ARG A 106 -4.67 23.37 11.15
N ILE A 107 -3.57 22.88 11.70
CA ILE A 107 -2.84 23.58 12.77
C ILE A 107 -2.30 24.94 12.29
N LYS A 108 -1.84 25.01 11.04
CA LYS A 108 -1.35 26.27 10.45
C LYS A 108 -2.48 27.28 10.26
N GLN A 109 -3.66 26.85 9.80
CA GLN A 109 -4.83 27.72 9.66
C GLN A 109 -5.35 28.21 11.02
N GLU A 110 -5.44 27.32 12.01
CA GLU A 110 -5.90 27.70 13.36
C GLU A 110 -4.96 28.73 14.02
N LYS A 111 -3.65 28.60 13.82
CA LYS A 111 -2.68 29.60 14.29
C LYS A 111 -2.88 30.97 13.64
N VAL A 112 -3.08 30.99 12.32
CA VAL A 112 -3.32 32.24 11.57
C VAL A 112 -4.63 32.91 12.03
N GLU A 113 -5.66 32.12 12.32
CA GLU A 113 -6.94 32.63 12.82
C GLU A 113 -6.81 33.21 14.23
N ARG A 114 -6.13 32.51 15.15
CA ARG A 114 -5.83 33.03 16.49
C ARG A 114 -4.99 34.31 16.48
N GLU A 115 -4.07 34.44 15.53
CA GLU A 115 -3.29 35.68 15.39
C GLU A 115 -4.15 36.85 14.90
N LYS A 116 -5.02 36.62 13.90
CA LYS A 116 -5.99 37.63 13.44
C LYS A 116 -6.99 38.03 14.51
N GLU A 117 -7.40 37.10 15.36
CA GLU A 117 -8.30 37.39 16.48
C GLU A 117 -7.62 38.28 17.53
N LYS A 118 -6.37 37.95 17.92
CA LYS A 118 -5.57 38.78 18.82
C LYS A 118 -5.30 40.18 18.26
N GLU A 119 -5.13 40.30 16.95
CA GLU A 119 -4.95 41.59 16.29
C GLU A 119 -6.22 42.45 16.35
N ARG A 120 -7.40 41.86 16.07
CA ARG A 120 -8.70 42.54 16.21
C ARG A 120 -8.98 42.95 17.65
N GLU A 121 -8.57 42.15 18.63
CA GLU A 121 -8.74 42.48 20.04
C GLU A 121 -7.90 43.69 20.46
N ARG A 122 -6.62 43.73 20.03
CA ARG A 122 -5.74 44.89 20.22
C ARG A 122 -6.24 46.15 19.52
N GLU A 123 -6.89 46.02 18.37
CA GLU A 123 -7.48 47.15 17.66
C GLU A 123 -8.67 47.74 18.45
N ARG A 124 -9.57 46.90 18.96
CA ARG A 124 -10.68 47.32 19.83
C ARG A 124 -10.22 47.93 21.15
N GLU A 125 -9.06 47.51 21.66
CA GLU A 125 -8.45 48.10 22.86
C GLU A 125 -7.91 49.50 22.57
N ARG A 126 -7.16 49.67 21.46
CA ARG A 126 -6.68 50.99 21.01
C ARG A 126 -7.82 51.96 20.71
N GLU A 127 -8.95 51.48 20.21
CA GLU A 127 -10.14 52.29 19.94
C GLU A 127 -10.77 52.79 21.25
N ARG A 128 -10.94 51.90 22.24
CA ARG A 128 -11.43 52.26 23.58
C ARG A 128 -10.52 53.25 24.30
N ASP A 129 -9.20 53.13 24.14
CA ASP A 129 -8.25 54.06 24.72
C ASP A 129 -8.28 55.44 24.04
N ARG A 130 -8.55 55.49 22.73
CA ARG A 130 -8.77 56.76 22.01
C ARG A 130 -10.07 57.45 22.41
N GLU A 131 -11.15 56.71 22.60
CA GLU A 131 -12.43 57.27 23.08
C GLU A 131 -12.34 57.85 24.49
N LYS A 132 -11.52 57.27 25.37
CA LYS A 132 -11.29 57.80 26.73
C LYS A 132 -10.41 59.06 26.78
N LEU A 133 -9.65 59.34 25.72
CA LEU A 133 -8.73 60.48 25.62
C LEU A 133 -9.34 61.70 24.92
N MET A 134 -10.57 61.58 24.36
CA MET A 134 -11.39 62.70 23.89
C MET A 134 -12.43 63.09 24.92
#